data_AF-A0A392N0A8-F1
#
_entry.id   AF-A0A392N0A8-F1
#
_cell.length_a   1.000
_cell.length_b   1.000
_cell.length_c   1.000
_cell.angle_alpha   90.00
_cell.angle_beta   90.00
_cell.angle_gamma   90.00
#
_symmetry.space_group_name_H-M   'P 1'
#
loop_
_entity.id
_entity.type
_entity.pdbx_description
1 polymer ?
#
loop_
_entity_poly.entity_id
_entity_poly.type
_entity_poly.pdbx_seq_one_letter_code
_entity_poly.pdbx_strand_id
1 'polypeptide(L)'
;MDMSIVKQTGTKAVSIAVAGMILPLIVGVGISFSMSGKNENTNEISYILYIGIVLSVTSFPVLARMLAELKLINTELGKLALSTSLINDVCAWALLALAIALSEQNSSTWASVWVVASNMLFVAFCFFVVRPSVTWLIKRTPEGKQFSEFQICVVLVGVVISAFITDVIGTHSIFGAFVYGLVIPNGPLGAAIIEKLEDFVSGLLLPIFY
;
A
#
# COMPACT_ATOMS: atom_id res chain seq x y z
N MET A 1 4.15 -11.86 3.81
CA MET A 1 3.11 -12.44 2.92
C MET A 1 3.74 -13.49 2.01
N ASP A 2 3.10 -14.63 1.78
CA ASP A 2 3.67 -15.68 0.93
C ASP A 2 3.36 -15.38 -0.55
N MET A 3 4.38 -15.03 -1.34
CA MET A 3 4.23 -14.58 -2.74
C MET A 3 3.76 -15.68 -3.70
N SER A 4 3.77 -16.93 -3.25
CA SER A 4 3.17 -18.07 -3.94
C SER A 4 1.65 -17.92 -4.11
N ILE A 5 0.98 -17.27 -3.16
CA ILE A 5 -0.49 -17.09 -3.15
C ILE A 5 -0.91 -16.17 -4.30
N VAL A 6 -0.19 -15.07 -4.54
CA VAL A 6 -0.46 -14.12 -5.64
C VAL A 6 -0.40 -14.79 -7.02
N LYS A 7 0.47 -15.79 -7.19
CA LYS A 7 0.60 -16.52 -8.47
C LYS A 7 -0.52 -17.52 -8.75
N GLN A 8 -1.16 -18.10 -7.72
CA GLN A 8 -2.23 -19.09 -7.91
C GLN A 8 -3.64 -18.48 -7.96
N THR A 9 -3.91 -17.39 -7.22
CA THR A 9 -5.21 -16.70 -7.22
C THR A 9 -5.27 -15.48 -8.16
N GLY A 10 -4.17 -15.15 -8.84
CA GLY A 10 -3.99 -13.90 -9.58
C GLY A 10 -5.11 -13.51 -10.53
N THR A 11 -5.59 -14.42 -11.39
CA THR A 11 -6.60 -14.07 -12.40
C THR A 11 -7.98 -13.77 -11.80
N LYS A 12 -8.37 -14.49 -10.75
CA LYS A 12 -9.64 -14.26 -10.04
C LYS A 12 -9.56 -12.97 -9.23
N ALA A 13 -8.46 -12.74 -8.52
CA ALA A 13 -8.24 -11.54 -7.73
C ALA A 13 -8.22 -10.28 -8.61
N VAL A 14 -7.56 -10.32 -9.77
CA VAL A 14 -7.57 -9.21 -10.74
C VAL A 14 -8.98 -8.94 -11.27
N SER A 15 -9.72 -9.98 -11.65
CA SER A 15 -11.10 -9.81 -12.16
C SER A 15 -12.01 -9.16 -11.11
N ILE A 16 -11.93 -9.59 -9.85
CA ILE A 16 -12.72 -9.01 -8.76
C ILE A 16 -12.26 -7.57 -8.47
N ALA A 17 -10.97 -7.28 -8.50
CA ALA A 17 -10.44 -5.94 -8.24
C ALA A 17 -10.90 -4.96 -9.33
N VAL A 18 -10.80 -5.36 -10.60
CA VAL A 18 -11.23 -4.55 -11.74
C VAL A 18 -12.75 -4.33 -11.72
N ALA A 19 -13.54 -5.39 -11.49
CA ALA A 19 -14.99 -5.25 -11.37
C ALA A 19 -15.39 -4.35 -10.18
N GLY A 20 -14.68 -4.49 -9.06
CA GLY A 20 -14.88 -3.68 -7.84
C GLY A 20 -14.47 -2.21 -7.99
N MET A 21 -13.52 -1.89 -8.87
CA MET A 21 -13.14 -0.50 -9.18
C MET A 21 -14.04 0.16 -10.23
N ILE A 22 -14.33 -0.55 -11.33
CA ILE A 22 -14.98 0.07 -12.50
C ILE A 22 -16.36 0.61 -12.14
N LEU A 23 -17.16 -0.17 -11.41
CA LEU A 23 -18.54 0.21 -11.11
C LEU A 23 -18.60 1.48 -10.23
N PRO A 24 -17.93 1.55 -9.06
CA PRO A 24 -17.91 2.77 -8.26
C PRO A 24 -17.23 3.94 -8.98
N LEU A 25 -16.22 3.69 -9.82
CA LEU A 25 -15.55 4.74 -10.59
C LEU A 25 -16.52 5.39 -11.59
N ILE A 26 -17.29 4.59 -12.34
CA ILE A 26 -18.32 5.10 -13.26
C ILE A 26 -19.37 5.92 -12.49
N VAL A 27 -19.84 5.41 -11.35
CA VAL A 27 -20.82 6.10 -10.52
C VAL A 27 -20.24 7.41 -9.98
N GLY A 28 -19.01 7.41 -9.48
CA GLY A 28 -18.32 8.58 -8.95
C GLY A 28 -18.08 9.65 -10.01
N VAL A 29 -17.65 9.25 -11.20
CA VAL A 29 -17.52 10.14 -12.37
C VAL A 29 -18.88 10.73 -12.76
N GLY A 30 -19.94 9.93 -12.78
CA GLY A 30 -21.30 10.39 -13.10
C GLY A 30 -21.84 11.41 -12.10
N ILE A 31 -21.66 11.17 -10.80
CA ILE A 31 -22.02 12.12 -9.74
C ILE A 31 -21.23 13.42 -9.89
N SER A 32 -19.93 13.31 -10.13
CA SER A 32 -19.04 14.47 -10.27
C SER A 32 -19.37 15.32 -11.48
N PHE A 33 -19.69 14.69 -12.61
CA PHE A 33 -20.10 15.39 -13.83
C PHE A 33 -21.39 16.19 -13.60
N SER A 34 -22.36 15.63 -12.85
CA SER A 34 -23.59 16.34 -12.47
C SER A 34 -23.34 17.55 -11.57
N MET A 35 -22.26 17.51 -10.77
CA MET A 35 -21.88 18.60 -9.86
C MET A 35 -20.90 19.62 -10.44
N SER A 36 -20.12 19.24 -11.47
CA SER A 36 -19.01 20.05 -12.00
C SER A 36 -19.47 21.38 -12.61
N GLY A 37 -20.64 21.39 -13.26
CA GLY A 37 -21.21 22.60 -13.88
C GLY A 37 -21.63 23.73 -12.92
N LYS A 38 -21.34 23.62 -11.61
CA LYS A 38 -21.62 24.65 -10.59
C LYS A 38 -20.38 25.39 -10.09
N ASN A 39 -19.16 24.94 -10.40
CA ASN A 39 -17.91 25.50 -9.88
C ASN A 39 -17.00 25.99 -11.01
N GLU A 40 -16.95 27.31 -11.24
CA GLU A 40 -16.20 27.92 -12.35
C GLU A 40 -14.65 27.94 -12.18
N ASN A 41 -14.10 27.47 -11.05
CA ASN A 41 -12.69 27.69 -10.68
C ASN A 41 -11.81 26.44 -10.50
N THR A 42 -12.27 25.26 -10.92
CA THR A 42 -11.48 24.02 -10.81
C THR A 42 -11.28 23.36 -12.16
N ASN A 43 -10.10 22.76 -12.36
CA ASN A 43 -9.79 21.93 -13.53
C ASN A 43 -10.78 20.73 -13.55
N GLU A 44 -11.88 20.85 -14.30
CA GLU A 44 -13.05 19.96 -14.20
C GLU A 44 -12.70 18.48 -14.36
N ILE A 45 -11.77 18.19 -15.27
CA ILE A 45 -11.30 16.83 -15.56
C ILE A 45 -10.63 16.21 -14.33
N SER A 46 -9.78 16.98 -13.66
CA SER A 46 -9.06 16.53 -12.48
C SER A 46 -9.99 16.32 -11.29
N TYR A 47 -10.99 17.19 -11.12
CA TYR A 47 -12.02 17.03 -10.10
C TYR A 47 -12.83 15.75 -10.31
N ILE A 48 -13.32 15.52 -11.54
CA ILE A 48 -14.12 14.35 -11.90
C ILE A 48 -13.32 13.06 -11.69
N LEU A 49 -12.06 13.04 -12.15
CA LEU A 49 -11.17 11.88 -11.95
C LEU A 49 -10.87 11.65 -10.47
N TYR A 50 -10.58 12.71 -9.71
CA TYR A 50 -10.25 12.59 -8.29
C TYR A 50 -11.41 11.97 -7.50
N ILE A 51 -12.63 12.46 -7.68
CA ILE A 51 -13.82 11.91 -6.99
C ILE A 51 -14.11 10.47 -7.46
N GLY A 52 -13.99 10.19 -8.76
CA GLY A 52 -14.15 8.84 -9.30
C GLY A 52 -13.15 7.84 -8.68
N ILE A 53 -11.90 8.26 -8.52
CA ILE A 53 -10.86 7.44 -7.87
C ILE A 53 -11.21 7.23 -6.40
N VAL A 54 -11.42 8.29 -5.62
CA VAL A 54 -11.67 8.20 -4.17
C VAL A 54 -12.84 7.26 -3.83
N LEU A 55 -13.90 7.26 -4.65
CA LEU A 55 -15.07 6.38 -4.44
C LEU A 55 -14.84 4.91 -4.85
N SER A 56 -13.78 4.62 -5.60
CA SER A 56 -13.47 3.26 -6.12
C SER A 56 -12.43 2.49 -5.31
N VAL A 57 -11.70 3.17 -4.44
CA VAL A 57 -10.56 2.59 -3.73
C VAL A 57 -11.00 1.92 -2.44
N THR A 58 -10.49 0.71 -2.20
CA THR A 58 -10.65 -0.03 -0.95
C THR A 58 -9.28 -0.29 -0.37
N SER A 59 -8.98 0.30 0.78
CA SER A 59 -7.66 0.23 1.39
C SER A 59 -7.31 -1.18 1.87
N PHE A 60 -6.20 -1.73 1.37
CA PHE A 60 -5.67 -3.02 1.83
C PHE A 60 -5.42 -3.07 3.35
N PRO A 61 -4.79 -2.05 4.00
CA PRO A 61 -4.40 -2.16 5.40
C PRO A 61 -5.58 -2.34 6.36
N VAL A 62 -6.68 -1.62 6.12
CA VAL A 62 -7.91 -1.72 6.91
C VAL A 62 -8.52 -3.11 6.77
N LEU A 63 -8.60 -3.61 5.53
CA LEU A 63 -9.15 -4.94 5.24
C LEU A 63 -8.29 -6.04 5.87
N ALA A 64 -6.96 -5.92 5.77
CA ALA A 64 -6.05 -6.87 6.37
C ALA A 64 -6.18 -6.94 7.89
N ARG A 65 -6.32 -5.78 8.54
CA ARG A 65 -6.58 -5.70 9.98
C ARG A 65 -7.92 -6.34 10.36
N MET A 66 -9.01 -5.99 9.67
CA MET A 66 -10.32 -6.61 9.93
C MET A 66 -10.28 -8.13 9.79
N LEU A 67 -9.63 -8.66 8.74
CA LEU A 67 -9.48 -10.10 8.57
C LEU A 67 -8.60 -10.74 9.66
N ALA A 68 -7.62 -10.01 10.20
CA ALA A 68 -6.82 -10.45 11.34
C ALA A 68 -7.69 -10.61 12.59
N GLU A 69 -8.47 -9.58 12.91
CA GLU A 69 -9.35 -9.52 14.06
C GLU A 69 -10.43 -10.61 13.99
N LEU A 70 -10.96 -10.88 12.79
CA LEU A 70 -11.91 -11.96 12.54
C LEU A 70 -11.26 -13.35 12.42
N LYS A 71 -9.93 -13.46 12.49
CA LYS A 71 -9.15 -14.71 12.30
C LYS A 71 -9.37 -15.39 10.94
N LEU A 72 -9.69 -14.61 9.90
CA LEU A 72 -10.00 -15.09 8.55
C LEU A 72 -8.81 -15.02 7.57
N ILE A 73 -7.67 -14.44 7.94
CA ILE A 73 -6.51 -14.21 7.04
C ILE A 73 -6.07 -15.47 6.29
N ASN A 74 -6.10 -16.62 6.96
CA ASN A 74 -5.58 -17.88 6.39
C ASN A 74 -6.62 -18.66 5.56
N THR A 75 -7.87 -18.19 5.51
CA THR A 75 -8.92 -18.82 4.70
C THR A 75 -8.76 -18.50 3.22
N GLU A 76 -9.29 -19.35 2.34
CA GLU A 76 -9.27 -19.10 0.88
C GLU A 76 -9.97 -17.78 0.52
N LEU A 77 -11.08 -17.46 1.19
CA LEU A 77 -11.78 -16.18 1.04
C LEU A 77 -10.92 -15.01 1.51
N GLY A 78 -10.23 -15.15 2.65
CA GLY A 78 -9.39 -14.10 3.19
C GLY A 78 -8.15 -13.82 2.33
N LYS A 79 -7.48 -14.87 1.86
CA LYS A 79 -6.37 -14.74 0.90
C LYS A 79 -6.81 -14.08 -0.41
N LEU A 80 -7.99 -14.44 -0.91
CA LEU A 80 -8.56 -13.82 -2.11
C LEU A 80 -8.85 -12.33 -1.88
N ALA A 81 -9.53 -11.98 -0.78
CA ALA A 81 -9.85 -10.59 -0.44
C ALA A 81 -8.59 -9.72 -0.27
N LEU A 82 -7.57 -10.22 0.43
CA LEU A 82 -6.28 -9.56 0.59
C LEU A 82 -5.55 -9.35 -0.74
N SER A 83 -5.58 -10.35 -1.62
CA SER A 83 -4.93 -10.25 -2.94
C SER A 83 -5.64 -9.22 -3.82
N THR A 84 -6.98 -9.23 -3.82
CA THR A 84 -7.82 -8.27 -4.54
C THR A 84 -7.60 -6.84 -4.04
N SER A 85 -7.60 -6.61 -2.71
CA SER A 85 -7.41 -5.26 -2.17
C SER A 85 -5.98 -4.75 -2.39
N LEU A 86 -4.97 -5.62 -2.39
CA LEU A 86 -3.60 -5.23 -2.72
C LEU A 86 -3.47 -4.75 -4.18
N ILE A 87 -4.14 -5.44 -5.11
CA ILE A 87 -4.22 -4.98 -6.51
C ILE A 87 -4.94 -3.65 -6.59
N ASN A 88 -6.05 -3.49 -5.86
CA ASN A 88 -6.81 -2.24 -5.82
C ASN A 88 -5.96 -1.07 -5.31
N ASP A 89 -5.19 -1.24 -4.22
CA ASP A 89 -4.29 -0.21 -3.71
C ASP A 89 -3.22 0.20 -4.73
N VAL A 90 -2.59 -0.76 -5.42
CA VAL A 90 -1.60 -0.44 -6.47
C VAL A 90 -2.24 0.36 -7.61
N CYS A 91 -3.44 -0.03 -8.05
CA CYS A 91 -4.18 0.70 -9.07
C CYS A 91 -4.59 2.09 -8.57
N ALA A 92 -5.03 2.22 -7.32
CA ALA A 92 -5.41 3.46 -6.68
C ALA A 92 -4.27 4.48 -6.70
N TRP A 93 -3.07 4.06 -6.28
CA TRP A 93 -1.89 4.93 -6.27
C TRP A 93 -1.47 5.35 -7.67
N ALA A 94 -1.56 4.44 -8.66
CA ALA A 94 -1.29 4.76 -10.05
C ALA A 94 -2.30 5.77 -10.64
N LEU A 95 -3.60 5.57 -10.37
CA LEU A 95 -4.65 6.49 -10.81
C LEU A 95 -4.56 7.85 -10.11
N LEU A 96 -4.23 7.87 -8.82
CA LEU A 96 -4.05 9.10 -8.07
C LEU A 96 -2.87 9.92 -8.62
N ALA A 97 -1.73 9.26 -8.91
CA ALA A 97 -0.61 9.91 -9.58
C ALA A 97 -0.99 10.49 -10.94
N LEU A 98 -1.85 9.79 -11.71
CA LEU A 98 -2.40 10.28 -12.96
C LEU A 98 -3.36 11.47 -12.75
N ALA A 99 -4.19 11.46 -11.72
CA ALA A 99 -5.09 12.57 -11.41
C ALA A 99 -4.31 13.84 -11.03
N ILE A 100 -3.25 13.69 -10.23
CA ILE A 100 -2.31 14.78 -9.90
C ILE A 100 -1.65 15.31 -11.18
N ALA A 101 -1.18 14.42 -12.06
CA ALA A 101 -0.61 14.77 -13.37
C ALA A 101 -1.49 15.69 -14.19
N LEU A 102 -2.78 15.37 -14.25
CA LEU A 102 -3.75 16.08 -15.06
C LEU A 102 -4.26 17.36 -14.38
N SER A 103 -4.04 17.50 -13.07
CA SER A 103 -4.46 18.67 -12.27
C SER A 103 -3.53 19.87 -12.44
N GLU A 104 -2.25 19.65 -12.66
CA GLU A 104 -1.26 20.71 -12.81
C GLU A 104 -1.31 21.28 -14.24
N GLN A 105 -2.02 22.39 -14.45
CA GLN A 105 -2.16 23.06 -15.76
C GLN A 105 -0.83 23.57 -16.37
N ASN A 106 0.29 23.51 -15.64
CA ASN A 106 1.58 24.09 -16.03
C ASN A 106 2.80 23.18 -15.81
N SER A 107 2.64 21.93 -15.35
CA SER A 107 3.77 21.01 -15.17
C SER A 107 3.76 19.94 -16.26
N SER A 108 4.96 19.64 -16.75
CA SER A 108 5.17 18.69 -17.84
C SER A 108 4.74 17.29 -17.40
N THR A 109 4.01 16.57 -18.25
CA THR A 109 3.67 15.12 -18.11
C THR A 109 4.85 14.26 -17.62
N TRP A 110 6.09 14.72 -17.83
CA TRP A 110 7.31 14.18 -17.26
C TRP A 110 7.32 14.01 -15.74
N ALA A 111 6.74 14.93 -14.97
CA ALA A 111 6.74 14.85 -13.50
C ALA A 111 6.01 13.59 -13.03
N SER A 112 4.87 13.28 -13.61
CA SER A 112 4.05 12.14 -13.18
C SER A 112 4.59 10.81 -13.67
N VAL A 113 5.16 10.78 -14.88
CA VAL A 113 5.94 9.62 -15.35
C VAL A 113 7.12 9.36 -14.43
N TRP A 114 7.79 10.42 -13.94
CA TRP A 114 8.89 10.32 -12.98
C TRP A 114 8.44 9.76 -11.63
N VAL A 115 7.30 10.21 -11.09
CA VAL A 115 6.72 9.68 -9.84
C VAL A 115 6.42 8.20 -9.98
N VAL A 116 5.72 7.79 -11.04
CA VAL A 116 5.35 6.39 -11.29
C VAL A 116 6.60 5.51 -11.46
N ALA A 117 7.56 5.96 -12.26
CA ALA A 117 8.82 5.23 -12.48
C ALA A 117 9.65 5.10 -11.20
N SER A 118 9.76 6.19 -10.42
CA SER A 118 10.48 6.20 -9.15
C SER A 118 9.82 5.28 -8.13
N ASN A 119 8.49 5.25 -8.08
CA ASN A 119 7.77 4.33 -7.19
C ASN A 119 7.98 2.86 -7.58
N MET A 120 7.93 2.55 -8.87
CA MET A 120 8.18 1.20 -9.37
C MET A 120 9.63 0.76 -9.11
N LEU A 121 10.59 1.68 -9.23
CA LEU A 121 12.00 1.46 -8.87
C LEU A 121 12.16 1.23 -7.36
N PHE A 122 11.50 2.01 -6.52
CA PHE A 122 11.50 1.85 -5.07
C PHE A 122 10.96 0.49 -4.65
N VAL A 123 9.80 0.08 -5.21
CA VAL A 123 9.23 -1.26 -4.97
C VAL A 123 10.22 -2.34 -5.39
N ALA A 124 10.81 -2.24 -6.59
CA ALA A 124 11.83 -3.18 -7.05
C ALA A 124 13.04 -3.23 -6.11
N PHE A 125 13.55 -2.08 -5.66
CA PHE A 125 14.65 -2.00 -4.70
C PHE A 125 14.31 -2.71 -3.38
N CYS A 126 13.11 -2.50 -2.83
CA CYS A 126 12.67 -3.19 -1.63
C CYS A 126 12.68 -4.72 -1.84
N PHE A 127 12.15 -5.21 -2.96
CA PHE A 127 12.11 -6.65 -3.22
C PHE A 127 13.48 -7.29 -3.52
N PHE A 128 14.34 -6.62 -4.30
CA PHE A 128 15.61 -7.17 -4.76
C PHE A 128 16.81 -6.87 -3.86
N VAL A 129 16.73 -5.85 -3.00
CA VAL A 129 17.84 -5.44 -2.13
C VAL A 129 17.47 -5.59 -0.67
N VAL A 130 16.38 -4.96 -0.22
CA VAL A 130 15.99 -4.99 1.20
C VAL A 130 15.63 -6.42 1.64
N ARG A 131 14.79 -7.11 0.87
CA ARG A 131 14.36 -8.48 1.19
C ARG A 131 15.51 -9.47 1.39
N PRO A 132 16.46 -9.63 0.44
CA PRO A 132 17.57 -10.55 0.64
C PRO A 132 18.50 -10.08 1.76
N SER A 133 18.69 -8.77 1.96
CA SER A 133 19.51 -8.24 3.06
C SER A 133 18.95 -8.63 4.43
N VAL A 134 17.65 -8.44 4.64
CA VAL A 134 16.96 -8.84 5.88
C VAL A 134 16.99 -10.36 6.05
N THR A 135 16.72 -11.11 4.97
CA THR A 135 16.77 -12.59 5.01
C THR A 135 18.17 -13.10 5.36
N TRP A 136 19.22 -12.46 4.86
CA TRP A 136 20.61 -12.79 5.16
C TRP A 136 20.97 -12.47 6.62
N LEU A 137 20.48 -11.33 7.15
CA LEU A 137 20.64 -10.96 8.55
C LEU A 137 19.98 -11.99 9.49
N ILE A 138 18.77 -12.46 9.13
CA ILE A 138 18.06 -13.50 9.88
C ILE A 138 18.86 -14.81 9.86
N LYS A 139 19.37 -15.24 8.71
CA LYS A 139 20.17 -16.47 8.59
C LYS A 139 21.49 -16.44 9.35
N ARG A 140 22.05 -15.25 9.61
CA ARG A 140 23.27 -15.07 10.42
C ARG A 140 22.99 -15.03 11.92
N THR A 141 21.73 -14.88 12.34
CA THR A 141 21.36 -14.86 13.75
C THR A 141 21.25 -16.31 14.23
N PRO A 142 22.01 -16.74 15.27
CA PRO A 142 22.00 -18.12 15.74
C PRO A 142 20.61 -18.56 16.21
N GLU A 143 20.17 -19.75 15.81
CA GLU A 143 18.92 -20.35 16.26
C GLU A 143 18.87 -20.37 17.80
N GLY A 144 17.80 -19.81 18.38
CA GLY A 144 17.56 -19.80 19.83
C GLY A 144 18.00 -18.55 20.60
N LYS A 145 18.63 -17.55 19.96
CA LYS A 145 18.84 -16.23 20.58
C LYS A 145 17.69 -15.28 20.23
N GLN A 146 17.17 -14.56 21.21
CA GLN A 146 16.24 -13.44 20.97
C GLN A 146 16.91 -12.42 20.04
N PHE A 147 16.15 -11.88 19.09
CA PHE A 147 16.64 -10.76 18.27
C PHE A 147 17.04 -9.60 19.18
N SER A 148 18.19 -9.02 18.91
CA SER A 148 18.65 -7.86 19.68
C SER A 148 17.71 -6.69 19.47
N GLU A 149 17.47 -5.88 20.50
CA GLU A 149 16.74 -4.61 20.39
C GLU A 149 17.29 -3.73 19.26
N PHE A 150 18.61 -3.80 19.02
CA PHE A 150 19.25 -3.13 17.90
C PHE A 150 18.67 -3.57 16.53
N GLN A 151 18.40 -4.86 16.33
CA GLN A 151 17.84 -5.37 15.07
C GLN A 151 16.41 -4.89 14.86
N ILE A 152 15.61 -4.83 15.93
CA ILE A 152 14.24 -4.27 15.89
C ILE A 152 14.29 -2.78 15.56
N CYS A 153 15.18 -2.02 16.22
CA CYS A 153 15.39 -0.60 15.94
C CYS A 153 15.80 -0.36 14.48
N VAL A 154 16.72 -1.15 13.93
CA VAL A 154 17.13 -1.05 12.51
C VAL A 154 15.94 -1.26 11.58
N VAL A 155 15.06 -2.22 11.88
CA VAL A 155 13.85 -2.46 11.08
C VAL A 155 12.90 -1.27 11.16
N LEU A 156 12.66 -0.73 12.35
CA LEU A 156 11.80 0.45 12.56
C LEU A 156 12.34 1.71 11.89
N VAL A 157 13.65 1.95 11.99
CA VAL A 157 14.32 3.03 11.26
C VAL A 157 14.13 2.84 9.75
N GLY A 158 14.23 1.60 9.26
CA GLY A 158 13.94 1.28 7.87
C GLY A 158 12.51 1.63 7.44
N VAL A 159 11.51 1.43 8.30
CA VAL A 159 10.10 1.84 8.06
C VAL A 159 9.98 3.37 7.93
N VAL A 160 10.67 4.12 8.79
CA VAL A 160 10.64 5.59 8.74
C VAL A 160 11.35 6.11 7.50
N ILE A 161 12.53 5.55 7.17
CA ILE A 161 13.28 5.89 5.96
C ILE A 161 12.45 5.59 4.71
N SER A 162 11.78 4.43 4.67
CA SER A 162 10.97 4.05 3.52
C SER A 162 9.76 4.97 3.34
N ALA A 163 9.10 5.35 4.43
CA ALA A 163 8.03 6.36 4.41
C ALA A 163 8.54 7.71 3.86
N PHE A 164 9.66 8.20 4.39
CA PHE A 164 10.27 9.46 3.96
C PHE A 164 10.65 9.44 2.48
N ILE A 165 11.25 8.36 1.98
CA ILE A 165 11.60 8.23 0.56
C ILE A 165 10.34 8.35 -0.31
N THR A 166 9.25 7.66 0.03
CA THR A 166 8.02 7.73 -0.76
C THR A 166 7.34 9.09 -0.70
N ASP A 167 7.46 9.80 0.43
CA ASP A 167 6.98 11.18 0.60
C ASP A 167 7.74 12.13 -0.34
N VAL A 168 9.07 12.03 -0.36
CA VAL A 168 9.94 12.82 -1.25
C VAL A 168 9.69 12.52 -2.72
N ILE A 169 9.34 11.28 -3.07
CA ILE A 169 8.94 10.90 -4.44
C ILE A 169 7.60 11.55 -4.84
N GLY A 170 6.81 12.07 -3.90
CA GLY A 170 5.48 12.64 -4.17
C GLY A 170 4.35 11.62 -4.08
N THR A 171 4.57 10.51 -3.39
CA THR A 171 3.54 9.52 -3.01
C THR A 171 3.24 9.65 -1.52
N HIS A 172 2.15 9.06 -1.01
CA HIS A 172 1.88 9.05 0.42
C HIS A 172 2.93 8.25 1.20
N SER A 173 3.46 8.83 2.28
CA SER A 173 4.36 8.20 3.26
C SER A 173 3.95 6.79 3.73
N ILE A 174 2.63 6.53 3.85
CA ILE A 174 2.10 5.24 4.30
C ILE A 174 2.49 4.11 3.32
N PHE A 175 2.56 4.41 2.03
CA PHE A 175 2.90 3.42 1.00
C PHE A 175 4.32 2.87 1.19
N GLY A 176 5.30 3.73 1.47
CA GLY A 176 6.68 3.31 1.69
C GLY A 176 6.86 2.45 2.94
N ALA A 177 6.22 2.83 4.04
CA ALA A 177 6.19 2.03 5.27
C ALA A 177 5.56 0.65 5.01
N PHE A 178 4.47 0.62 4.25
CA PHE A 178 3.75 -0.60 3.91
C PHE A 178 4.59 -1.56 3.04
N VAL A 179 5.18 -1.06 1.95
CA VAL A 179 6.01 -1.88 1.05
C VAL A 179 7.22 -2.45 1.80
N TYR A 180 7.85 -1.65 2.66
CA TYR A 180 8.95 -2.12 3.50
C TYR A 180 8.50 -3.24 4.45
N GLY A 181 7.35 -3.06 5.12
CA GLY A 181 6.74 -4.09 5.96
C GLY A 181 6.41 -5.39 5.22
N LEU A 182 5.89 -5.30 3.99
CA LEU A 182 5.59 -6.48 3.15
C LEU A 182 6.83 -7.29 2.79
N VAL A 183 7.97 -6.62 2.64
CA VAL A 183 9.25 -7.22 2.27
C VAL A 183 9.91 -7.95 3.44
N ILE A 184 9.61 -7.56 4.68
CA ILE A 184 10.09 -8.27 5.86
C ILE A 184 9.51 -9.70 5.84
N PRO A 185 10.36 -10.74 5.87
CA PRO A 185 9.90 -12.11 5.77
C PRO A 185 9.12 -12.52 7.02
N ASN A 186 8.06 -13.29 6.81
CA ASN A 186 7.33 -13.95 7.89
C ASN A 186 8.28 -14.94 8.58
N GLY A 187 8.48 -14.79 9.89
CA GLY A 187 9.41 -15.63 10.64
C GLY A 187 9.69 -15.09 12.05
N PRO A 188 10.72 -15.62 12.72
CA PRO A 188 11.07 -15.26 14.10
C PRO A 188 11.25 -13.75 14.32
N LEU A 189 11.80 -13.05 13.32
CA LEU A 189 11.97 -11.59 13.36
C LEU A 189 10.64 -10.85 13.33
N GLY A 190 9.71 -11.25 12.46
CA GLY A 190 8.38 -10.66 12.40
C GLY A 190 7.59 -10.88 13.69
N ALA A 191 7.68 -12.08 14.28
CA ALA A 191 7.05 -12.38 15.56
C ALA A 191 7.61 -11.51 16.70
N ALA A 192 8.94 -11.35 16.78
CA ALA A 192 9.57 -10.50 17.78
C ALA A 192 9.17 -9.02 17.66
N ILE A 193 9.00 -8.52 16.43
CA ILE A 193 8.53 -7.16 16.18
C ILE A 193 7.07 -6.99 16.64
N ILE A 194 6.21 -7.94 16.30
CA ILE A 194 4.80 -7.93 16.71
C ILE A 194 4.70 -7.95 18.23
N GLU A 195 5.38 -8.89 18.89
CA GLU A 195 5.36 -9.01 20.36
C GLU A 195 5.77 -7.72 21.08
N LYS A 196 6.69 -6.94 20.51
CA LYS A 196 7.16 -5.68 21.11
C LYS A 196 6.29 -4.47 20.80
N LEU A 197 5.58 -4.49 19.67
CA LEU A 197 4.88 -3.31 19.16
C LEU A 197 3.37 -3.45 19.18
N GLU A 198 2.82 -4.66 19.29
CA GLU A 198 1.38 -4.91 19.19
C GLU A 198 0.60 -4.08 20.19
N ASP A 199 1.02 -4.05 21.46
CA ASP A 199 0.33 -3.27 22.50
C ASP A 199 0.40 -1.76 22.24
N PHE A 200 1.57 -1.25 21.82
CA PHE A 200 1.75 0.17 21.54
C PHE A 200 0.97 0.61 20.29
N VAL A 201 1.03 -0.20 19.23
CA VAL A 201 0.35 0.08 17.97
C VAL A 201 -1.16 -0.05 18.15
N SER A 202 -1.65 -1.11 18.78
CA SER A 202 -3.09 -1.35 18.96
C SER A 202 -3.72 -0.45 20.01
N GLY A 203 -3.01 -0.15 21.10
CA GLY A 203 -3.50 0.65 22.20
C GLY A 203 -3.41 2.16 21.98
N LEU A 204 -2.46 2.63 21.18
CA LEU A 204 -2.20 4.07 21.01
C LEU A 204 -2.24 4.54 19.55
N LEU A 205 -1.47 3.92 18.65
CA LEU A 205 -1.38 4.44 17.27
C LEU A 205 -2.67 4.21 16.46
N LEU A 206 -3.25 3.02 16.57
CA LEU A 206 -4.45 2.66 15.82
C LEU A 206 -5.66 3.53 16.19
N PRO A 207 -5.98 3.79 17.47
CA PRO A 207 -7.07 4.71 17.83
C PRO A 207 -6.84 6.18 17.48
N ILE A 208 -5.60 6.61 17.25
CA ILE A 208 -5.28 7.98 16.82
C ILE A 208 -5.40 8.11 15.30
N PHE A 209 -5.11 7.04 14.57
CA PHE A 209 -5.15 7.03 13.11
C PHE A 209 -6.58 7.00 12.54
N TYR A 210 -7.54 6.39 13.27
CA TYR A 210 -8.96 6.31 12.92
C TYR A 210 -9.80 7.22 13.81
#